data_AF-A0A7W7I3G8-F1
#
_entry.id   AF-A0A7W7I3G8-F1
#
_cell.length_a   1.000
_cell.length_b   1.000
_cell.length_c   1.000
_cell.angle_alpha   90.00
_cell.angle_beta   90.00
_cell.angle_gamma   90.00
#
_symmetry.space_group_name_H-M   'P 1'
#
loop_
_entity.id
_entity.type
_entity.pdbx_description
1 polymer ?
#
loop_
_entity_poly.entity_id
_entity_poly.type
_entity_poly.pdbx_seq_one_letter_code
_entity_poly.pdbx_strand_id
1 'polypeptide(L)'
;MTLWEKAGDCYQQNGALGDAARCYARAGRFRLAAELYVQAGDVHAAAPMYEQAGDPSQAAWLLVHTAGDVTAARACLARGGTPEPTDTGSGPAWSAASLVHRLAEARCDLEERIREPATLRLLADVQEALAGGHPVNDIRIPDWSTIIAVRLRRLDQAALVHAAAVRGRRSGARQRWITWSAAEFGVPVVLPPDPVAAPARAAERPA
;
A
#
# COMPACT_ATOMS: atom_id res chain seq x y z
N MET A 1 -24.50 -13.58 -12.34
CA MET A 1 -24.89 -12.52 -11.41
C MET A 1 -25.89 -13.10 -10.40
N THR A 2 -25.54 -13.21 -9.13
CA THR A 2 -26.40 -13.83 -8.10
C THR A 2 -27.45 -12.81 -7.58
N LEU A 3 -28.51 -13.30 -6.95
CA LEU A 3 -29.52 -12.42 -6.31
C LEU A 3 -28.87 -11.47 -5.28
N TRP A 4 -27.85 -11.96 -4.58
CA TRP A 4 -27.08 -11.20 -3.60
C TRP A 4 -26.28 -10.06 -4.24
N GLU A 5 -25.69 -10.25 -5.41
CA GLU A 5 -24.98 -9.16 -6.12
C GLU A 5 -25.94 -8.05 -6.53
N LYS A 6 -27.11 -8.40 -7.09
CA LYS A 6 -28.12 -7.40 -7.46
C LYS A 6 -28.65 -6.63 -6.25
N ALA A 7 -28.85 -7.31 -5.13
CA ALA A 7 -29.20 -6.66 -3.87
C ALA A 7 -28.08 -5.72 -3.40
N GLY A 8 -26.82 -6.17 -3.49
CA GLY A 8 -25.63 -5.36 -3.18
C GLY A 8 -25.59 -4.07 -4.01
N ASP A 9 -25.81 -4.18 -5.33
CA ASP A 9 -25.82 -3.02 -6.23
C ASP A 9 -26.91 -2.01 -5.82
N CYS A 10 -28.12 -2.49 -5.50
CA CYS A 10 -29.22 -1.64 -5.05
C CYS A 10 -28.88 -0.93 -3.74
N TYR A 11 -28.35 -1.64 -2.74
CA TYR A 11 -27.96 -1.03 -1.46
C TYR A 11 -26.81 -0.02 -1.64
N GLN A 12 -25.83 -0.33 -2.50
CA GLN A 12 -24.71 0.57 -2.78
C GLN A 12 -25.20 1.86 -3.44
N GLN A 13 -26.13 1.77 -4.40
CA GLN A 13 -26.74 2.95 -5.05
C GLN A 13 -27.53 3.82 -4.07
N ASN A 14 -28.13 3.21 -3.04
CA ASN A 14 -28.84 3.91 -1.98
C ASN A 14 -27.92 4.39 -0.83
N GLY A 15 -26.60 4.22 -0.95
CA GLY A 15 -25.63 4.64 0.07
C GLY A 15 -25.60 3.77 1.33
N ALA A 16 -26.34 2.65 1.35
CA ALA A 16 -26.36 1.70 2.46
C ALA A 16 -25.17 0.73 2.38
N LEU A 17 -23.96 1.28 2.58
CA LEU A 17 -22.69 0.59 2.32
C LEU A 17 -22.52 -0.70 3.13
N GLY A 18 -22.93 -0.72 4.41
CA GLY A 18 -22.86 -1.92 5.25
C GLY A 18 -23.77 -3.05 4.77
N ASP A 19 -24.99 -2.72 4.33
CA ASP A 19 -25.92 -3.70 3.78
C ASP A 19 -25.43 -4.23 2.42
N ALA A 20 -24.90 -3.33 1.58
CA ALA A 20 -24.26 -3.70 0.31
C ALA A 20 -23.10 -4.67 0.55
N ALA A 21 -22.21 -4.34 1.50
CA ALA A 21 -21.08 -5.18 1.86
C ALA A 21 -21.51 -6.57 2.32
N ARG A 22 -22.54 -6.70 3.17
CA ARG A 22 -23.10 -8.00 3.57
C ARG A 22 -23.62 -8.80 2.37
N CYS A 23 -24.31 -8.14 1.44
CA CYS A 23 -24.82 -8.77 0.23
C CYS A 23 -23.67 -9.29 -0.65
N TYR A 24 -22.62 -8.49 -0.87
CA TYR A 24 -21.45 -8.92 -1.63
C TYR A 24 -20.65 -10.03 -0.92
N ALA A 25 -20.54 -9.99 0.41
CA ALA A 25 -19.92 -11.06 1.19
C ALA A 25 -20.66 -12.39 0.98
N ARG A 26 -22.01 -12.38 1.04
CA ARG A 26 -22.84 -13.57 0.75
C ARG A 26 -22.73 -14.04 -0.70
N ALA A 27 -22.42 -13.13 -1.62
CA ALA A 27 -22.13 -13.47 -3.01
C ALA A 27 -20.72 -14.02 -3.24
N GLY A 28 -19.88 -14.11 -2.20
CA GLY A 28 -18.47 -14.52 -2.31
C GLY A 28 -17.55 -13.44 -2.88
N ARG A 29 -18.02 -12.19 -2.99
CA ARG A 29 -17.25 -11.04 -3.46
C ARG A 29 -16.51 -10.37 -2.30
N PHE A 30 -15.64 -11.11 -1.64
CA PHE A 30 -15.02 -10.70 -0.37
C PHE A 30 -14.22 -9.40 -0.48
N ARG A 31 -13.41 -9.22 -1.53
CA ARG A 31 -12.63 -7.98 -1.71
C ARG A 31 -13.53 -6.74 -1.82
N LEU A 32 -14.62 -6.82 -2.61
CA LEU A 32 -15.56 -5.71 -2.76
C LEU A 32 -16.32 -5.44 -1.46
N ALA A 33 -16.74 -6.50 -0.75
CA ALA A 33 -17.35 -6.36 0.56
C ALA A 33 -16.41 -5.66 1.55
N ALA A 34 -15.13 -6.03 1.57
CA ALA A 34 -14.13 -5.40 2.41
C ALA A 34 -13.98 -3.90 2.11
N GLU A 35 -13.86 -3.53 0.84
CA GLU A 35 -13.76 -2.12 0.40
C GLU A 35 -14.97 -1.30 0.85
N LEU A 36 -16.18 -1.86 0.74
CA LEU A 36 -17.41 -1.19 1.17
C LEU A 36 -17.51 -1.07 2.69
N TYR A 37 -17.07 -2.07 3.45
CA TYR A 37 -16.99 -1.95 4.91
C TYR A 37 -15.98 -0.89 5.34
N VAL A 38 -14.82 -0.78 4.67
CA VAL A 38 -13.85 0.31 4.91
C VAL A 38 -14.49 1.67 4.64
N GLN A 39 -15.22 1.82 3.52
CA GLN A 39 -15.93 3.06 3.20
C GLN A 39 -17.04 3.38 4.22
N ALA A 40 -17.69 2.37 4.77
CA ALA A 40 -18.67 2.52 5.85
C ALA A 40 -18.02 2.85 7.22
N GLY A 41 -16.68 2.78 7.33
CA GLY A 41 -15.93 2.96 8.57
C GLY A 41 -15.89 1.74 9.48
N ASP A 42 -16.44 0.59 9.06
CA ASP A 42 -16.47 -0.64 9.83
C ASP A 42 -15.23 -1.51 9.54
N VAL A 43 -14.13 -1.13 10.20
CA VAL A 43 -12.82 -1.79 10.05
C VAL A 43 -12.87 -3.26 10.51
N HIS A 44 -13.61 -3.55 11.59
CA HIS A 44 -13.67 -4.89 12.16
C HIS A 44 -14.48 -5.83 11.27
N ALA A 45 -15.49 -5.35 10.53
CA ALA A 45 -16.18 -6.13 9.51
C ALA A 45 -15.36 -6.28 8.22
N ALA A 46 -14.53 -5.29 7.87
CA ALA A 46 -13.68 -5.35 6.67
C ALA A 46 -12.53 -6.35 6.77
N ALA A 47 -11.87 -6.44 7.93
CA ALA A 47 -10.70 -7.31 8.15
C ALA A 47 -10.94 -8.79 7.76
N PRO A 48 -11.99 -9.49 8.27
CA PRO A 48 -12.23 -10.88 7.90
C PRO A 48 -12.58 -11.04 6.41
N MET A 49 -13.13 -10.01 5.76
CA MET A 49 -13.40 -10.05 4.32
C MET A 49 -12.10 -9.97 3.51
N TYR A 50 -11.10 -9.19 3.94
CA TYR A 50 -9.77 -9.20 3.33
C TYR A 50 -9.04 -10.53 3.55
N GLU A 51 -9.15 -11.14 4.73
CA GLU A 51 -8.62 -12.49 4.98
C GLU A 51 -9.26 -13.54 4.04
N GLN A 52 -10.59 -13.52 3.90
CA GLN A 52 -11.30 -14.42 2.97
C GLN A 52 -10.99 -14.15 1.50
N ALA A 53 -10.58 -12.92 1.16
CA ALA A 53 -10.08 -12.57 -0.16
C ALA A 53 -8.62 -13.01 -0.42
N GLY A 54 -7.95 -13.60 0.58
CA GLY A 54 -6.56 -14.04 0.50
C GLY A 54 -5.53 -12.92 0.73
N ASP A 55 -5.92 -11.81 1.37
CA ASP A 55 -5.04 -10.69 1.68
C ASP A 55 -4.98 -10.38 3.19
N PRO A 56 -4.37 -11.28 3.98
CA PRO A 56 -4.25 -11.12 5.43
C PRO A 56 -3.41 -9.91 5.82
N SER A 57 -2.45 -9.50 4.97
CA SER A 57 -1.62 -8.32 5.19
C SER A 57 -2.44 -7.02 5.11
N GLN A 58 -3.38 -6.93 4.17
CA GLN A 58 -4.33 -5.81 4.11
C GLN A 58 -5.23 -5.77 5.34
N ALA A 59 -5.77 -6.92 5.78
CA ALA A 59 -6.59 -7.01 6.98
C ALA A 59 -5.83 -6.51 8.22
N ALA A 60 -4.60 -7.01 8.38
CA ALA A 60 -3.74 -6.64 9.50
C ALA A 60 -3.40 -5.15 9.49
N TRP A 61 -2.97 -4.62 8.33
CA TRP A 61 -2.66 -3.20 8.18
C TRP A 61 -3.85 -2.32 8.57
N LEU A 62 -5.05 -2.66 8.10
CA LEU A 62 -6.26 -1.93 8.43
C LEU A 62 -6.50 -1.92 9.95
N LEU A 63 -6.49 -3.09 10.60
CA LEU A 63 -6.73 -3.20 12.04
C LEU A 63 -5.75 -2.36 12.87
N VAL A 64 -4.45 -2.42 12.59
CA VAL A 64 -3.45 -1.65 13.35
C VAL A 64 -3.43 -0.17 12.98
N HIS A 65 -3.63 0.17 11.70
CA HIS A 65 -3.48 1.55 11.23
C HIS A 65 -4.71 2.41 11.54
N THR A 66 -5.92 1.86 11.39
CA THR A 66 -7.17 2.62 11.57
C THR A 66 -7.86 2.34 12.89
N ALA A 67 -7.89 1.08 13.35
CA ALA A 67 -8.55 0.73 14.63
C ALA A 67 -7.59 0.71 15.83
N GLY A 68 -6.27 0.68 15.60
CA GLY A 68 -5.27 0.55 16.67
C GLY A 68 -5.26 -0.84 17.33
N ASP A 69 -5.98 -1.81 16.76
CA ASP A 69 -6.08 -3.17 17.30
C ASP A 69 -4.92 -4.03 16.80
N VAL A 70 -3.77 -3.88 17.46
CA VAL A 70 -2.55 -4.62 17.12
C VAL A 70 -2.70 -6.12 17.38
N THR A 71 -3.48 -6.53 18.38
CA THR A 71 -3.68 -7.95 18.72
C THR A 71 -4.44 -8.67 17.60
N ALA A 72 -5.53 -8.08 17.10
CA ALA A 72 -6.25 -8.63 15.95
C ALA A 72 -5.38 -8.61 14.68
N ALA A 73 -4.59 -7.56 14.47
CA ALA A 73 -3.68 -7.47 13.32
C ALA A 73 -2.64 -8.60 13.31
N ARG A 74 -2.00 -8.87 14.45
CA ARG A 74 -1.05 -9.98 14.63
C ARG A 74 -1.72 -11.33 14.35
N ALA A 75 -2.94 -11.52 14.84
CA ALA A 75 -3.69 -12.76 14.58
C ALA A 75 -3.96 -12.96 13.09
N CYS A 76 -4.29 -11.90 12.34
CA CYS A 76 -4.47 -11.98 10.89
C CYS A 76 -3.17 -12.38 10.17
N LEU A 77 -2.04 -11.75 10.52
CA LEU A 77 -0.74 -12.09 9.93
C LEU A 77 -0.33 -13.54 10.23
N ALA A 78 -0.54 -13.98 11.47
CA ALA A 78 -0.24 -15.36 11.88
C ALA A 78 -1.06 -16.39 11.11
N ARG A 79 -2.36 -16.12 10.86
CA ARG A 79 -3.21 -16.98 10.03
C ARG A 79 -2.83 -16.98 8.55
N GLY A 80 -2.36 -15.83 8.06
CA GLY A 80 -1.93 -15.66 6.67
C GLY A 80 -0.65 -16.41 6.30
N GLY A 81 0.15 -16.77 7.29
CA GLY A 81 1.50 -17.33 7.10
C GLY A 81 2.50 -16.27 6.64
N THR A 82 3.79 -16.59 6.78
CA THR A 82 4.86 -15.74 6.22
C THR A 82 5.05 -16.09 4.76
N PRO A 83 4.90 -15.14 3.82
CA PRO A 83 5.25 -15.39 2.43
C PRO A 83 6.74 -15.74 2.35
N GLU A 84 7.05 -16.93 1.83
CA GLU A 84 8.42 -17.42 1.67
C GLU A 84 9.26 -16.38 0.91
N PRO A 85 10.49 -16.06 1.40
CA PRO A 85 11.44 -15.32 0.59
C PRO A 85 11.70 -16.13 -0.68
N THR A 86 11.68 -15.48 -1.84
CA THR A 86 11.94 -16.15 -3.11
C THR A 86 13.37 -16.71 -3.10
N ASP A 87 13.51 -18.00 -2.78
CA ASP A 87 14.75 -18.74 -2.89
C ASP A 87 15.07 -18.91 -4.38
N THR A 88 15.82 -17.99 -4.93
CA THR A 88 16.34 -18.12 -6.29
C THR A 88 17.63 -17.33 -6.37
N GLY A 89 18.75 -18.05 -6.52
CA GLY A 89 20.14 -17.55 -6.46
C GLY A 89 20.57 -16.52 -7.52
N SER A 90 19.65 -15.69 -8.03
CA SER A 90 19.91 -14.53 -8.89
C SER A 90 18.83 -13.43 -8.81
N GLY A 91 17.77 -13.61 -8.01
CA GLY A 91 16.69 -12.62 -7.84
C GLY A 91 16.86 -11.75 -6.59
N PRO A 92 16.13 -10.63 -6.47
CA PRO A 92 16.11 -9.85 -5.24
C PRO A 92 15.58 -10.70 -4.08
N ALA A 93 16.07 -10.45 -2.87
CA ALA A 93 15.68 -11.18 -1.66
C ALA A 93 14.23 -10.91 -1.19
N TRP A 94 13.43 -10.18 -1.98
CA TRP A 94 12.08 -9.75 -1.65
C TRP A 94 11.11 -10.03 -2.81
N SER A 95 9.83 -10.23 -2.46
CA SER A 95 8.70 -10.26 -3.37
C SER A 95 7.71 -9.14 -2.99
N ALA A 96 6.83 -8.73 -3.88
CA ALA A 96 5.83 -7.70 -3.55
C ALA A 96 4.95 -8.14 -2.36
N ALA A 97 4.52 -9.41 -2.34
CA ALA A 97 3.75 -9.97 -1.23
C ALA A 97 4.55 -9.98 0.08
N SER A 98 5.86 -10.32 0.05
CA SER A 98 6.68 -10.31 1.26
C SER A 98 6.97 -8.91 1.78
N LEU A 99 7.15 -7.92 0.89
CA LEU A 99 7.26 -6.51 1.31
C LEU A 99 5.97 -6.01 1.96
N VAL A 100 4.80 -6.29 1.37
CA VAL A 100 3.50 -5.91 1.95
C VAL A 100 3.31 -6.55 3.32
N HIS A 101 3.59 -7.84 3.46
CA HIS A 101 3.51 -8.54 4.76
C HIS A 101 4.44 -7.93 5.80
N ARG A 102 5.71 -7.73 5.46
CA ARG A 102 6.71 -7.12 6.37
C ARG A 102 6.37 -5.67 6.75
N LEU A 103 5.74 -4.91 5.85
CA LEU A 103 5.26 -3.56 6.16
C LEU A 103 4.10 -3.61 7.18
N ALA A 104 3.18 -4.56 7.05
CA ALA A 104 2.13 -4.78 8.06
C ALA A 104 2.72 -5.20 9.41
N GLU A 105 3.71 -6.11 9.43
CA GLU A 105 4.45 -6.48 10.65
C GLU A 105 5.15 -5.27 11.28
N ALA A 106 5.89 -4.49 10.48
CA ALA A 106 6.60 -3.30 10.97
C ALA A 106 5.64 -2.26 11.54
N ARG A 107 4.43 -2.12 10.99
CA ARG A 107 3.42 -1.23 11.53
C ARG A 107 2.91 -1.71 12.90
N CYS A 108 2.75 -3.02 13.09
CA CYS A 108 2.44 -3.63 14.39
C CYS A 108 3.59 -3.43 15.39
N ASP A 109 4.84 -3.68 14.97
CA ASP A 109 6.03 -3.45 15.80
C ASP A 109 6.11 -2.01 16.31
N LEU A 110 5.82 -1.03 15.45
CA LEU A 110 5.81 0.39 15.83
C LEU A 110 4.72 0.72 16.84
N GLU A 111 3.54 0.12 16.73
CA GLU A 111 2.45 0.33 17.69
C GLU A 111 2.83 -0.23 19.07
N GLU A 112 3.49 -1.39 19.08
CA GLU A 112 4.01 -2.04 20.28
C GLU A 112 5.32 -1.42 20.80
N ARG A 113 5.87 -0.43 20.08
CA ARG A 113 7.16 0.25 20.37
C ARG A 113 8.36 -0.70 20.38
N ILE A 114 8.36 -1.66 19.46
CA ILE A 114 9.42 -2.66 19.29
C ILE A 114 10.41 -2.21 18.19
N ARG A 115 11.71 -2.23 18.51
CA ARG A 115 12.93 -2.20 17.64
C ARG A 115 12.86 -1.44 16.29
N GLU A 116 13.57 -0.31 16.20
CA GLU A 116 13.80 0.45 14.95
C GLU A 116 14.72 -0.18 13.87
N PRO A 117 15.77 -0.99 14.18
CA PRO A 117 16.76 -1.39 13.17
C PRO A 117 16.22 -2.30 12.06
N ALA A 118 15.22 -3.13 12.35
CA ALA A 118 14.62 -4.02 11.36
C ALA A 118 13.76 -3.25 10.35
N THR A 119 13.04 -2.23 10.80
CA THR A 119 12.21 -1.38 9.96
C THR A 119 13.05 -0.57 8.97
N LEU A 120 14.23 -0.08 9.38
CA LEU A 120 15.13 0.63 8.47
C LEU A 120 15.67 -0.27 7.34
N ARG A 121 15.98 -1.53 7.63
CA ARG A 121 16.37 -2.51 6.59
C ARG A 121 15.22 -2.78 5.63
N LEU A 122 14.00 -2.93 6.15
CA LEU A 122 12.80 -3.07 5.31
C LEU A 122 12.61 -1.84 4.39
N LEU A 123 12.80 -0.63 4.90
CA LEU A 123 12.70 0.57 4.06
C LEU A 123 13.77 0.61 2.96
N ALA A 124 14.97 0.09 3.23
CA ALA A 124 16.00 -0.09 2.20
C ALA A 124 15.57 -1.10 1.12
N ASP A 125 15.03 -2.26 1.53
CA ASP A 125 14.49 -3.26 0.59
C ASP A 125 13.37 -2.66 -0.30
N VAL A 126 12.49 -1.85 0.29
CA VAL A 126 11.43 -1.13 -0.45
C VAL A 126 12.02 -0.11 -1.42
N GLN A 127 13.06 0.63 -1.04
CA GLN A 127 13.72 1.57 -1.94
C GLN A 127 14.37 0.85 -3.12
N GLU A 128 15.04 -0.27 -2.89
CA GLU A 128 15.58 -1.11 -3.96
C GLU A 128 14.47 -1.60 -4.89
N ALA A 129 13.38 -2.10 -4.30
CA ALA A 129 12.22 -2.57 -5.05
C ALA A 129 11.60 -1.49 -5.93
N LEU A 130 11.40 -0.29 -5.39
CA LEU A 130 10.79 0.81 -6.10
C LEU A 130 11.70 1.40 -7.19
N ALA A 131 13.02 1.38 -6.99
CA ALA A 131 13.99 1.89 -7.95
C ALA A 131 14.34 0.90 -9.08
N GLY A 132 14.24 -0.40 -8.80
CA GLY A 132 14.61 -1.46 -9.75
C GLY A 132 13.67 -1.56 -10.97
N GLY A 133 14.14 -2.26 -12.02
CA GLY A 133 13.36 -2.50 -13.25
C GLY A 133 12.25 -3.55 -13.12
N HIS A 134 12.17 -4.24 -11.97
CA HIS A 134 11.15 -5.26 -11.74
C HIS A 134 9.75 -4.64 -11.54
N PRO A 135 8.68 -5.28 -12.03
CA PRO A 135 7.32 -4.76 -11.88
C PRO A 135 6.84 -4.89 -10.43
N VAL A 136 6.92 -3.79 -9.69
CA VAL A 136 6.29 -3.61 -8.37
C VAL A 136 5.12 -2.66 -8.57
N ASN A 137 3.94 -3.23 -8.85
CA ASN A 137 2.72 -2.47 -9.16
C ASN A 137 1.79 -2.29 -7.96
N ASP A 138 2.13 -2.90 -6.82
CA ASP A 138 1.31 -2.80 -5.62
C ASP A 138 1.47 -1.40 -5.00
N ILE A 139 0.40 -0.59 -5.10
CA ILE A 139 0.37 0.78 -4.60
C ILE A 139 0.56 0.86 -3.07
N ARG A 140 0.28 -0.23 -2.35
CA ARG A 140 0.45 -0.28 -0.90
C ARG A 140 1.90 -0.11 -0.49
N ILE A 141 2.84 -0.64 -1.27
CA ILE A 141 4.27 -0.59 -0.92
C ILE A 141 4.78 0.84 -0.72
N PRO A 142 4.68 1.76 -1.69
CA PRO A 142 5.12 3.15 -1.48
C PRO A 142 4.29 3.88 -0.42
N ASP A 143 2.98 3.62 -0.33
CA ASP A 143 2.12 4.34 0.61
C ASP A 143 2.39 3.92 2.07
N TRP A 144 2.45 2.62 2.34
CA TRP A 144 2.67 2.06 3.67
C TRP A 144 4.08 2.34 4.18
N SER A 145 5.10 2.26 3.32
CA SER A 145 6.47 2.60 3.69
C SER A 145 6.64 4.08 4.02
N THR A 146 5.95 4.97 3.30
CA THR A 146 5.93 6.42 3.62
C THR A 146 5.29 6.66 4.99
N ILE A 147 4.14 6.05 5.26
CA ILE A 147 3.46 6.13 6.57
C ILE A 147 4.39 5.65 7.69
N ILE A 148 5.06 4.52 7.51
CA ILE A 148 6.02 3.97 8.47
C ILE A 148 7.19 4.92 8.72
N ALA A 149 7.79 5.48 7.66
CA ALA A 149 8.91 6.41 7.77
C ALA A 149 8.52 7.70 8.53
N VAL A 150 7.34 8.24 8.27
CA VAL A 150 6.81 9.42 8.99
C VAL A 150 6.55 9.09 10.46
N ARG A 151 5.97 7.92 10.77
CA ARG A 151 5.75 7.44 12.15
C ARG A 151 7.05 7.26 12.92
N LEU A 152 8.10 6.79 12.25
CA LEU A 152 9.47 6.71 12.78
C LEU A 152 10.15 8.07 12.98
N ARG A 153 9.52 9.18 12.59
CA ARG A 153 10.13 10.53 12.55
C ARG A 153 11.36 10.59 11.63
N ARG A 154 11.40 9.75 10.59
CA ARG A 154 12.49 9.67 9.61
C ARG A 154 12.01 10.18 8.25
N LEU A 155 11.80 11.50 8.16
CA LEU A 155 11.39 12.16 6.91
C LEU A 155 12.43 11.98 5.79
N ASP A 156 13.71 11.77 6.14
CA ASP A 156 14.75 11.38 5.20
C ASP A 156 14.43 10.05 4.49
N GLN A 157 13.90 9.07 5.22
CA GLN A 157 13.52 7.78 4.64
C GLN A 157 12.26 7.89 3.78
N ALA A 158 11.28 8.71 4.19
CA ALA A 158 10.10 8.99 3.36
C ALA A 158 10.51 9.62 2.02
N ALA A 159 11.42 10.61 2.05
CA ALA A 159 11.99 11.20 0.85
C ALA A 159 12.68 10.15 -0.03
N LEU A 160 13.50 9.26 0.56
CA LEU A 160 14.21 8.23 -0.19
C LEU A 160 13.26 7.21 -0.86
N VAL A 161 12.15 6.85 -0.20
CA VAL A 161 11.10 6.00 -0.79
C VAL A 161 10.47 6.68 -2.02
N HIS A 162 10.10 7.96 -1.91
CA HIS A 162 9.55 8.70 -3.05
C HIS A 162 10.59 8.86 -4.17
N ALA A 163 11.86 9.16 -3.85
CA ALA A 163 12.94 9.26 -4.82
C ALA A 163 13.16 7.94 -5.56
N ALA A 164 13.15 6.82 -4.84
CA ALA A 164 13.23 5.49 -5.42
C ALA A 164 12.08 5.23 -6.40
N ALA A 165 10.84 5.53 -6.02
CA ALA A 165 9.68 5.38 -6.89
C ALA A 165 9.76 6.25 -8.15
N VAL A 166 10.32 7.47 -8.06
CA VAL A 166 10.55 8.33 -9.23
C VAL A 166 11.63 7.75 -10.14
N ARG A 167 12.76 7.28 -9.58
CA ARG A 167 13.84 6.65 -10.35
C ARG A 167 13.37 5.40 -11.09
N GLY A 168 12.56 4.56 -10.45
CA GLY A 168 11.95 3.38 -11.08
C GLY A 168 10.70 3.69 -11.91
N ARG A 169 10.40 4.97 -12.18
CA ARG A 169 9.28 5.43 -13.02
C ARG A 169 7.93 4.83 -12.63
N ARG A 170 7.67 4.69 -11.33
CA ARG A 170 6.40 4.12 -10.83
C ARG A 170 5.24 5.06 -11.16
N SER A 171 4.09 4.49 -11.49
CA SER A 171 2.89 5.27 -11.84
C SER A 171 2.53 6.26 -10.73
N GLY A 172 2.39 7.55 -11.09
CA GLY A 172 2.06 8.63 -10.16
C GLY A 172 3.17 9.03 -9.18
N ALA A 173 4.40 8.51 -9.30
CA ALA A 173 5.46 8.73 -8.31
C ALA A 173 5.84 10.21 -8.11
N ARG A 174 5.97 10.97 -9.20
CA ARG A 174 6.25 12.42 -9.13
C ARG A 174 5.12 13.18 -8.43
N GLN A 175 3.87 12.84 -8.74
CA GLN A 175 2.73 13.47 -8.09
C GLN A 175 2.69 13.14 -6.60
N ARG A 176 2.93 11.87 -6.22
CA ARG A 176 3.03 11.47 -4.80
C ARG A 176 4.15 12.22 -4.07
N TRP A 177 5.32 12.39 -4.67
CA TRP A 177 6.41 13.20 -4.11
C TRP A 177 5.96 14.65 -3.83
N ILE A 178 5.32 15.29 -4.82
CA ILE A 178 4.85 16.68 -4.70
C ILE A 178 3.80 16.79 -3.59
N THR A 179 2.81 15.90 -3.58
CA THR A 179 1.75 15.89 -2.57
C THR A 179 2.30 15.66 -1.16
N TRP A 180 3.20 14.69 -0.99
CA TRP A 180 3.83 14.40 0.30
C TRP A 180 4.69 15.58 0.79
N SER A 181 5.57 16.11 -0.05
CA SER A 181 6.44 17.23 0.34
C SER A 181 5.66 18.50 0.67
N ALA A 182 4.58 18.79 -0.05
CA ALA A 182 3.69 19.90 0.28
C ALA A 182 3.00 19.69 1.64
N ALA A 183 2.57 18.47 1.94
CA ALA A 183 1.93 18.15 3.22
C ALA A 183 2.91 18.25 4.41
N GLU A 184 4.14 17.76 4.27
CA GLU A 184 5.13 17.73 5.36
C GLU A 184 5.88 19.05 5.55
N PHE A 185 6.22 19.74 4.45
CA PHE A 185 7.04 20.96 4.50
C PHE A 185 6.25 22.26 4.25
N GLY A 186 4.94 22.16 3.97
CA GLY A 186 4.09 23.29 3.61
C GLY A 186 4.30 23.82 2.19
N VAL A 187 5.29 23.32 1.46
CA VAL A 187 5.60 23.70 0.08
C VAL A 187 5.94 22.48 -0.77
N PRO A 188 5.44 22.40 -2.01
CA PRO A 188 5.78 21.31 -2.91
C PRO A 188 7.26 21.39 -3.29
N VAL A 189 8.01 20.32 -3.03
CA VAL A 189 9.39 20.19 -3.51
C VAL A 189 9.34 19.68 -4.95
N VAL A 190 9.63 20.56 -5.90
CA VAL A 190 9.64 20.21 -7.32
C VAL A 190 10.94 19.49 -7.66
N LEU A 191 10.82 18.26 -8.16
CA LEU A 191 11.97 17.52 -8.69
C LEU A 191 12.40 18.12 -10.04
N PRO A 192 13.71 18.18 -10.31
CA PRO A 192 14.19 18.60 -11.62
C PRO A 192 13.58 17.73 -12.75
N PRO A 193 13.45 18.32 -13.96
CA PRO A 193 12.96 17.58 -15.12
C PRO A 193 13.87 16.40 -15.41
N ASP A 194 13.29 15.27 -15.85
CA ASP A 194 14.08 14.10 -16.24
C ASP A 194 14.99 14.47 -17.41
N PRO A 195 16.32 14.32 -17.30
CA PRO A 195 17.23 14.68 -18.39
C PRO A 195 17.01 13.83 -19.66
N VAL A 196 16.39 12.66 -19.51
CA VAL A 196 16.05 11.74 -20.63
C VAL A 196 14.67 12.05 -21.24
N ALA A 197 13.86 12.90 -20.60
CA ALA A 197 12.56 13.34 -21.08
C ALA A 197 12.63 14.69 -21.83
N ALA A 198 13.80 15.05 -22.37
CA ALA A 198 13.90 16.21 -23.25
C ALA A 198 12.92 16.04 -24.42
N PRO A 199 12.08 17.04 -24.73
CA PRO A 199 11.19 16.96 -25.87
C PRO A 199 12.04 16.76 -27.12
N ALA A 200 11.63 15.85 -28.00
CA ALA A 200 12.14 15.80 -29.36
C ALA A 200 12.07 17.23 -29.90
N ARG A 201 13.23 17.86 -30.10
CA ARG A 201 13.34 19.20 -30.67
C ARG A 201 12.43 19.21 -31.90
N ALA A 202 11.37 20.02 -31.85
CA ALA A 202 10.55 20.29 -33.01
C ALA A 202 11.52 20.66 -34.12
N ALA A 203 11.54 19.85 -35.18
CA ALA A 203 12.32 20.13 -36.36
C ALA A 203 11.91 21.52 -36.85
N GLU A 204 12.79 22.49 -36.64
CA GLU A 204 12.76 23.77 -37.33
C GLU A 204 12.77 23.43 -38.82
N ARG A 205 11.61 23.56 -39.48
CA ARG A 205 11.56 23.59 -40.95
C ARG A 205 12.10 24.97 -41.34
N PRO A 206 13.24 25.06 -42.05
CA PRO A 206 13.64 26.34 -42.62
C PRO A 206 12.61 26.75 -43.69
N ALA A 207 12.40 28.06 -43.77
CA ALA A 207 11.45 28.76 -44.63
C ALA A 207 11.73 28.55 -46.13
#